data_AF-A0A1M3T2Z8-F1
#
_entry.id   AF-A0A1M3T2Z8-F1
#
_cell.length_a   1.000
_cell.length_b   1.000
_cell.length_c   1.000
_cell.angle_alpha   90.00
_cell.angle_beta   90.00
_cell.angle_gamma   90.00
#
_symmetry.space_group_name_H-M   'P 1'
#
loop_
_entity.id
_entity.type
_entity.pdbx_description
1 polymer ?
#
loop_
_entity_poly.entity_id
_entity_poly.type
_entity_poly.pdbx_seq_one_letter_code
_entity_poly.pdbx_strand_id
1 'polypeptide(L)'
;MVNRATWPSETAYRSDGDIATVCPLLGLPPELLLQIVSHLSIIEEICLFMTCKQLYAAYGPIPKLESVQVHRPAAAIPQSFYSYTSVGLRWKLLRYLENDRWKACFRCLVLHPPASFPMHKEDFEHEELPCSLGLLAGIVDICPCKKLTFHETMGLRETLRIRQRSLGALSTQLVPGSLEPFCWHSCTHHSGSTQLAIAVFPRLESEDQLIIKTEYQLSITQEHPGVEPSTPYQACAHRYLDSWLASVCQRTPYGLPDRHCNPCSKIFRCEFCNTTLKCLHVRPRGNVDGQEKRTYLFYTERNLGRASSFPDKIWAAQRSHPL
;
A
#
# COMPACT_ATOMS: atom_id res chain seq x y z
N MET A 1 29.48 -16.06 -26.63
CA MET A 1 28.24 -16.15 -27.45
C MET A 1 27.04 -16.15 -26.52
N VAL A 2 26.40 -14.99 -26.32
CA VAL A 2 24.94 -14.80 -26.25
C VAL A 2 24.73 -13.33 -26.64
N ASN A 3 23.94 -13.11 -27.69
CA ASN A 3 23.76 -11.86 -28.40
C ASN A 3 23.08 -10.79 -27.54
N ARG A 4 23.68 -9.59 -27.49
CA ARG A 4 22.96 -8.35 -27.18
C ARG A 4 22.02 -8.08 -28.35
N ALA A 5 20.73 -7.90 -28.06
CA ALA A 5 19.77 -7.42 -29.02
C ALA A 5 20.11 -5.97 -29.39
N THR A 6 20.80 -5.80 -30.50
CA THR A 6 20.95 -4.54 -31.24
C THR A 6 19.61 -4.22 -31.88
N TRP A 7 19.00 -3.13 -31.43
CA TRP A 7 17.84 -2.56 -32.11
C TRP A 7 18.29 -1.87 -33.39
N PRO A 8 17.51 -1.91 -34.48
CA PRO A 8 17.99 -1.51 -35.80
C PRO A 8 18.17 0.01 -35.88
N SER A 9 19.32 0.40 -36.43
CA SER A 9 19.57 1.75 -36.95
C SER A 9 18.72 1.96 -38.20
N GLU A 10 17.72 2.83 -38.13
CA GLU A 10 16.97 3.29 -39.30
C GLU A 10 17.31 4.76 -39.55
N THR A 11 18.22 4.98 -40.50
CA THR A 11 18.43 6.27 -41.14
C THR A 11 17.74 6.29 -42.49
N ALA A 12 17.14 7.45 -42.77
CA ALA A 12 16.72 8.00 -44.07
C ALA A 12 15.35 7.58 -44.61
N TYR A 13 14.34 8.47 -44.45
CA TYR A 13 13.98 9.47 -45.47
C TYR A 13 12.79 10.31 -44.98
N ARG A 14 13.00 11.63 -44.80
CA ARG A 14 12.05 12.75 -44.94
C ARG A 14 12.84 14.03 -44.61
N SER A 15 13.21 14.77 -45.65
CA SER A 15 12.56 16.01 -46.07
C SER A 15 12.77 17.13 -45.06
N ASP A 16 13.55 18.11 -45.52
CA ASP A 16 13.69 19.50 -45.10
C ASP A 16 12.52 20.05 -44.24
N GLY A 17 12.87 20.63 -43.09
CA GLY A 17 11.97 21.41 -42.22
C GLY A 17 11.38 20.68 -41.00
N ASP A 18 12.17 20.49 -39.95
CA ASP A 18 11.70 20.61 -38.55
C ASP A 18 12.92 20.58 -37.61
N ILE A 19 13.30 21.74 -37.08
CA ILE A 19 14.18 21.81 -35.91
C ILE A 19 13.39 21.12 -34.81
N ALA A 20 13.75 19.87 -34.48
CA ALA A 20 13.29 19.23 -33.26
C ALA A 20 13.74 20.14 -32.10
N THR A 21 12.85 21.01 -31.64
CA THR A 21 13.09 21.95 -30.55
C THR A 21 13.42 21.11 -29.32
N VAL A 22 14.71 20.97 -29.06
CA VAL A 22 15.21 20.41 -27.81
C VAL A 22 14.61 21.26 -26.70
N CYS A 23 13.91 20.62 -25.76
CA CYS A 23 13.30 21.32 -24.64
C CYS A 23 14.38 22.18 -23.94
N PRO A 24 14.26 23.51 -23.90
CA PRO A 24 15.32 24.39 -23.39
C PRO A 24 15.73 24.05 -21.96
N LEU A 25 14.78 23.55 -21.16
CA LEU A 25 15.00 23.11 -19.79
C LEU A 25 15.93 21.90 -19.68
N LEU A 26 15.86 20.96 -20.63
CA LEU A 26 16.72 19.77 -20.68
C LEU A 26 18.13 20.09 -21.22
N GLY A 27 18.28 21.24 -21.88
CA GLY A 27 19.59 21.75 -22.32
C GLY A 27 20.35 22.53 -21.25
N LEU A 28 19.76 22.74 -20.07
CA LEU A 28 20.43 23.41 -18.96
C LEU A 28 21.48 22.51 -18.30
N PRO A 29 22.60 23.08 -17.82
CA PRO A 29 23.47 22.42 -16.86
C PRO A 29 22.67 21.90 -15.64
N PRO A 30 22.99 20.70 -15.11
CA PRO A 30 22.31 20.12 -13.96
C PRO A 30 22.25 21.06 -12.75
N GLU A 31 23.26 21.89 -12.54
CA GLU A 31 23.36 22.85 -11.43
C GLU A 31 22.28 23.93 -11.53
N LEU A 32 22.03 24.46 -12.74
CA LEU A 32 20.97 25.46 -12.96
C LEU A 32 19.59 24.83 -12.80
N LEU A 33 19.43 23.58 -13.23
CA LEU A 33 18.18 22.85 -13.04
C LEU A 33 17.89 22.60 -11.55
N LEU A 34 18.90 22.21 -10.76
CA LEU A 34 18.79 22.06 -9.30
C LEU A 34 18.46 23.39 -8.61
N GLN A 35 19.04 24.50 -9.10
CA GLN A 35 18.71 25.83 -8.59
C GLN A 35 17.26 26.23 -8.92
N ILE A 36 16.74 25.89 -10.09
CA ILE A 36 15.32 26.10 -10.41
C ILE A 36 14.43 25.26 -9.47
N VAL A 37 14.77 23.98 -9.31
CA VAL A 37 14.03 23.05 -8.44
C VAL A 37 13.99 23.55 -6.99
N SER A 38 15.07 24.12 -6.46
CA SER A 38 15.11 24.61 -5.06
C SER A 38 14.15 25.77 -4.76
N HIS A 39 13.62 26.43 -5.79
CA HIS A 39 12.60 27.47 -5.67
C HIS A 39 11.15 26.94 -5.78
N LEU A 40 10.97 25.66 -6.10
CA LEU A 40 9.67 25.04 -6.26
C LEU A 40 9.16 24.47 -4.93
N SER A 41 7.85 24.49 -4.73
CA SER A 41 7.23 23.66 -3.71
C SER A 41 7.30 22.19 -4.10
N ILE A 42 7.22 21.30 -3.12
CA ILE A 42 7.25 19.84 -3.34
C ILE A 42 6.23 19.36 -4.40
N ILE A 43 5.06 20.00 -4.53
CA ILE A 43 4.06 19.65 -5.54
C ILE A 43 4.53 20.06 -6.95
N GLU A 44 5.09 21.26 -7.06
CA GLU A 44 5.60 21.79 -8.32
C GLU A 44 6.83 21.00 -8.80
N GLU A 45 7.70 20.57 -7.87
CA GLU A 45 8.80 19.66 -8.16
C GLU A 45 8.30 18.33 -8.74
N ILE A 46 7.34 17.68 -8.07
CA ILE A 46 6.72 16.43 -8.54
C ILE A 46 6.14 16.61 -9.95
N CYS A 47 5.35 17.67 -10.15
CA CYS A 47 4.75 17.98 -11.44
C CYS A 47 5.81 18.19 -12.52
N LEU A 48 6.88 18.94 -12.22
CA LEU A 48 7.98 19.16 -13.14
C LEU A 48 8.64 17.85 -13.56
N PHE A 49 8.96 16.98 -12.59
CA PHE A 49 9.62 15.71 -12.88
C PHE A 49 8.74 14.77 -13.71
N MET A 50 7.41 14.84 -13.57
CA MET A 50 6.48 14.03 -14.37
C MET A 50 6.27 14.54 -15.80
N THR A 51 6.72 15.75 -16.15
CA THR A 51 6.52 16.29 -17.51
C THR A 51 7.29 15.53 -18.58
N CYS A 52 8.45 14.93 -18.24
CA CYS A 52 9.23 14.17 -19.21
C CYS A 52 9.99 13.00 -18.58
N LYS A 53 10.23 11.95 -19.37
CA LYS A 53 10.91 10.73 -18.92
C LYS A 53 12.33 10.98 -18.40
N GLN A 54 13.04 11.97 -18.96
CA GLN A 54 14.41 12.28 -18.56
C GLN A 54 14.46 12.94 -17.18
N LEU A 55 13.62 13.94 -16.93
CA LEU A 55 13.49 14.55 -15.60
C LEU A 55 12.98 13.54 -14.58
N TYR A 56 12.01 12.71 -14.97
CA TYR A 56 11.52 11.64 -14.11
C TYR A 56 12.62 10.61 -13.78
N ALA A 57 13.49 10.26 -14.73
CA ALA A 57 14.59 9.34 -14.47
C ALA A 57 15.69 9.97 -13.60
N ALA A 58 15.99 11.25 -13.81
CA ALA A 58 17.05 11.97 -13.11
C ALA A 58 16.65 12.39 -11.68
N TYR A 59 15.38 12.76 -11.48
CA TYR A 59 14.89 13.39 -10.24
C TYR A 59 13.56 12.79 -9.73
N GLY A 60 12.84 12.06 -10.59
CA GLY A 60 11.53 11.47 -10.31
C GLY A 60 11.48 10.25 -9.38
N PRO A 61 12.56 9.48 -9.07
CA PRO A 61 12.58 8.74 -7.82
C PRO A 61 12.80 9.77 -6.71
N ILE A 62 11.77 10.58 -6.43
CA ILE A 62 11.67 11.26 -5.15
C ILE A 62 11.83 10.13 -4.16
N PRO A 63 12.94 10.08 -3.41
CA PRO A 63 13.12 9.00 -2.47
C PRO A 63 11.89 9.05 -1.57
N LYS A 64 11.38 7.86 -1.22
CA LYS A 64 10.24 7.68 -0.30
C LYS A 64 10.16 8.87 0.63
N LEU A 65 8.99 9.50 0.79
CA LEU A 65 8.73 10.68 1.63
C LEU A 65 9.50 10.72 2.99
N GLU A 66 9.99 9.57 3.46
CA GLU A 66 11.15 9.37 4.37
C GLU A 66 12.38 10.29 4.11
N SER A 67 12.81 10.61 2.88
CA SER A 67 14.01 11.42 2.62
C SER A 67 13.81 12.93 2.75
N VAL A 68 12.56 13.41 2.82
CA VAL A 68 12.26 14.80 3.17
C VAL A 68 12.41 15.03 4.69
N GLN A 69 12.68 13.96 5.48
CA GLN A 69 12.85 14.02 6.93
C GLN A 69 14.27 14.36 7.41
N VAL A 70 15.22 14.67 6.51
CA VAL A 70 16.62 14.97 6.88
C VAL A 70 16.76 16.24 7.75
N HIS A 71 15.71 17.04 7.93
CA HIS A 71 15.76 18.28 8.72
C HIS A 71 14.73 18.42 9.87
N ARG A 72 14.24 17.33 10.47
CA ARG A 72 13.41 17.47 11.68
C ARG A 72 13.77 16.46 12.78
N PRO A 73 13.88 16.88 14.05
CA PRO A 73 14.40 16.03 15.11
C PRO A 73 13.55 14.78 15.30
N ALA A 74 14.23 13.66 15.57
CA ALA A 74 13.69 12.34 15.84
C ALA A 74 12.74 12.32 17.06
N ALA A 75 11.52 12.78 16.89
CA ALA A 75 10.38 12.35 17.68
C ALA A 75 9.59 11.36 16.82
N ALA A 76 9.23 10.20 17.37
CA ALA A 76 8.42 9.20 16.70
C ALA A 76 7.03 9.79 16.40
N ILE A 77 6.89 10.45 15.25
CA ILE A 77 5.61 10.97 14.78
C ILE A 77 4.71 9.75 14.51
N PRO A 78 3.51 9.68 15.11
CA PRO A 78 2.58 8.58 14.87
C PRO A 78 2.25 8.44 13.37
N GLN A 79 2.14 7.20 12.87
CA GLN A 79 1.81 6.94 11.46
C GLN A 79 0.47 7.51 11.01
N SER A 80 -0.46 7.77 11.94
CA SER A 80 -1.67 8.55 11.66
C SER A 80 -1.38 9.96 11.16
N PHE A 81 -0.32 10.62 11.67
CA PHE A 81 0.10 11.94 11.22
C PHE A 81 0.76 11.87 9.83
N TYR A 82 1.53 10.81 9.54
CA TYR A 82 2.08 10.56 8.20
C TYR A 82 1.00 10.22 7.17
N SER A 83 -0.04 9.48 7.58
CA SER A 83 -1.21 9.21 6.75
C SER A 83 -1.95 10.49 6.40
N TYR A 84 -2.24 11.35 7.39
CA TYR A 84 -2.94 12.62 7.18
C TYR A 84 -2.14 13.60 6.28
N THR A 85 -0.83 13.72 6.52
CA THR A 85 0.05 14.57 5.70
C THR A 85 0.24 14.03 4.27
N SER A 86 0.31 12.70 4.11
CA SER A 86 0.41 12.08 2.77
C SER A 86 -0.90 12.16 1.99
N VAL A 87 -2.06 12.03 2.64
CA VAL A 87 -3.38 12.25 2.03
C VAL A 87 -3.51 13.69 1.56
N GLY A 88 -3.18 14.66 2.41
CA GLY A 88 -3.24 16.09 2.07
C GLY A 88 -2.31 16.45 0.90
N LEU A 89 -1.07 15.94 0.90
CA LEU A 89 -0.13 16.15 -0.19
C LEU A 89 -0.61 15.49 -1.49
N ARG A 90 -1.08 14.25 -1.41
CA ARG A 90 -1.62 13.51 -2.56
C ARG A 90 -2.85 14.21 -3.14
N TRP A 91 -3.75 14.70 -2.28
CA TRP A 91 -4.92 15.44 -2.72
C TRP A 91 -4.55 16.73 -3.45
N LYS A 92 -3.64 17.53 -2.88
CA LYS A 92 -3.11 18.74 -3.54
C LYS A 92 -2.48 18.43 -4.89
N LEU A 93 -1.67 17.37 -4.97
CA LEU A 93 -1.08 16.93 -6.23
C LEU A 93 -2.15 16.57 -7.26
N LEU A 94 -3.14 15.78 -6.87
CA LEU A 94 -4.22 15.37 -7.78
C LEU A 94 -5.00 16.57 -8.29
N ARG A 95 -5.32 17.54 -7.43
CA ARG A 95 -5.96 18.80 -7.82
C ARG A 95 -5.12 19.60 -8.81
N TYR A 96 -3.81 19.60 -8.65
CA TYR A 96 -2.89 20.26 -9.59
C TYR A 96 -2.84 19.57 -10.96
N LEU A 97 -3.05 18.26 -10.99
CA LEU A 97 -3.04 17.45 -12.22
C LEU A 97 -4.41 17.36 -12.91
N GLU A 98 -5.46 17.91 -12.29
CA GLU A 98 -6.78 17.96 -12.90
C GLU A 98 -6.78 18.77 -14.20
N ASN A 99 -7.56 18.31 -15.17
CA ASN A 99 -7.80 18.99 -16.43
C ASN A 99 -9.17 18.57 -16.99
N ASP A 100 -9.45 18.88 -18.25
CA ASP A 100 -10.74 18.54 -18.86
C ASP A 100 -10.94 17.04 -19.08
N ARG A 101 -9.85 16.26 -19.15
CA ARG A 101 -9.88 14.81 -19.35
C ARG A 101 -9.83 14.02 -18.04
N TRP A 102 -9.37 14.63 -16.95
CA TRP A 102 -9.11 13.97 -15.68
C TRP A 102 -9.55 14.84 -14.51
N LYS A 103 -10.44 14.31 -13.67
CA LYS A 103 -10.92 14.96 -12.44
C LYS A 103 -10.51 14.14 -11.23
N ALA A 104 -10.10 14.79 -10.15
CA ALA A 104 -9.67 14.12 -8.93
C ALA A 104 -10.89 13.71 -8.11
N CYS A 105 -10.85 12.50 -7.56
CA CYS A 105 -11.82 12.04 -6.58
C CYS A 105 -11.18 12.02 -5.21
N PHE A 106 -11.71 12.80 -4.27
CA PHE A 106 -11.17 12.88 -2.90
C PHE A 106 -11.23 11.54 -2.19
N ARG A 107 -12.30 10.76 -2.41
CA ARG A 107 -12.45 9.46 -1.74
C ARG A 107 -11.46 8.42 -2.25
N CYS A 108 -11.29 8.32 -3.56
CA CYS A 108 -10.37 7.34 -4.15
C CYS A 108 -8.91 7.80 -4.15
N LEU A 109 -8.65 9.10 -3.95
CA LEU A 109 -7.34 9.77 -4.17
C LEU A 109 -6.67 9.32 -5.47
N VAL A 110 -7.44 9.36 -6.56
CA VAL A 110 -6.98 9.12 -7.93
C VAL A 110 -7.71 10.06 -8.88
N LEU A 111 -7.14 10.21 -10.08
CA LEU A 111 -7.80 10.86 -11.21
C LEU A 111 -8.73 9.88 -11.92
N HIS A 112 -9.95 10.31 -12.21
CA HIS A 112 -10.92 9.58 -13.02
C HIS A 112 -11.33 10.41 -14.24
N PRO A 113 -11.77 9.77 -15.34
CA PRO A 113 -12.42 10.48 -16.44
C PRO A 113 -13.71 11.20 -15.95
N PRO A 114 -14.10 12.34 -16.54
CA PRO A 114 -15.31 13.07 -16.17
C PRO A 114 -16.59 12.22 -16.14
N ALA A 115 -16.71 11.22 -17.02
CA ALA A 115 -17.83 10.28 -17.07
C ALA A 115 -17.98 9.40 -15.80
N SER A 116 -16.96 9.37 -14.93
CA SER A 116 -17.01 8.64 -13.67
C SER A 116 -17.70 9.42 -12.55
N PHE A 117 -18.16 10.65 -12.80
CA PHE A 117 -18.80 11.50 -11.80
C PHE A 117 -20.30 11.65 -12.11
N PRO A 118 -21.17 11.72 -11.09
CA PRO A 118 -22.59 11.94 -11.30
C PRO A 118 -22.86 13.29 -11.97
N MET A 119 -23.90 13.37 -12.82
CA MET A 119 -24.24 14.60 -13.54
C MET A 119 -24.89 15.66 -12.65
N HIS A 120 -25.57 15.24 -11.56
CA HIS A 120 -26.23 16.15 -10.62
C HIS A 120 -25.30 16.48 -9.46
N LYS A 121 -24.85 17.74 -9.40
CA LYS A 121 -23.88 18.27 -8.43
C LYS A 121 -24.53 18.97 -7.24
N GLU A 122 -25.86 18.93 -7.14
CA GLU A 122 -26.65 19.85 -6.30
C GLU A 122 -26.49 19.62 -4.79
N ASP A 123 -26.05 18.42 -4.37
CA ASP A 123 -25.95 18.05 -2.94
C ASP A 123 -24.52 18.03 -2.37
N PHE A 124 -23.49 18.36 -3.17
CA PHE A 124 -22.10 18.29 -2.72
C PHE A 124 -21.47 19.68 -2.63
N GLU A 125 -20.94 20.01 -1.44
CA GLU A 125 -19.97 21.09 -1.31
C GLU A 125 -18.88 20.86 -2.37
N HIS A 126 -18.66 21.87 -3.22
CA HIS A 126 -18.05 21.72 -4.54
C HIS A 126 -16.59 21.21 -4.52
N GLU A 127 -15.97 21.09 -3.35
CA GLU A 127 -14.56 20.75 -3.20
C GLU A 127 -14.27 19.24 -3.13
N GLU A 128 -15.26 18.39 -2.81
CA GLU A 128 -15.02 16.94 -2.57
C GLU A 128 -16.00 16.02 -3.31
N LEU A 129 -16.34 16.31 -4.56
CA LEU A 129 -17.27 15.49 -5.34
C LEU A 129 -16.79 14.01 -5.42
N PRO A 130 -17.56 13.04 -4.89
CA PRO A 130 -17.22 11.64 -5.03
C PRO A 130 -17.48 11.17 -6.47
N CYS A 131 -16.67 10.22 -6.95
CA CYS A 131 -16.99 9.50 -8.17
C CYS A 131 -18.23 8.59 -7.97
N SER A 132 -18.68 7.96 -9.04
CA SER A 132 -19.86 7.09 -9.10
C SER A 132 -19.80 5.87 -8.17
N LEU A 133 -18.63 5.56 -7.60
CA LEU A 133 -18.48 4.56 -6.53
C LEU A 133 -19.13 5.01 -5.20
N GLY A 134 -19.48 6.29 -5.07
CA GLY A 134 -20.24 6.82 -3.95
C GLY A 134 -19.44 6.99 -2.66
N LEU A 135 -20.15 7.28 -1.56
CA LEU A 135 -19.57 7.66 -0.26
C LEU A 135 -18.82 6.51 0.45
N LEU A 136 -19.10 5.28 0.07
CA LEU A 136 -18.44 4.08 0.61
C LEU A 136 -17.11 3.78 -0.07
N ALA A 137 -16.76 4.50 -1.14
CA ALA A 137 -15.45 4.40 -1.79
C ALA A 137 -14.31 4.89 -0.88
N GLY A 138 -13.09 4.47 -1.18
CA GLY A 138 -11.93 4.83 -0.36
C GLY A 138 -10.69 4.02 -0.69
N ILE A 139 -9.71 4.15 0.20
CA ILE A 139 -8.45 3.42 0.15
C ILE A 139 -8.32 2.54 1.39
N VAL A 140 -7.89 1.30 1.16
CA VAL A 140 -7.57 0.32 2.17
C VAL A 140 -6.07 0.06 2.15
N ASP A 141 -5.38 0.35 3.25
CA ASP A 141 -3.96 0.03 3.40
C ASP A 141 -3.78 -1.45 3.74
N ILE A 142 -3.09 -2.22 2.90
CA ILE A 142 -2.82 -3.65 3.09
C ILE A 142 -1.45 -3.89 3.74
N CYS A 143 -0.44 -3.18 3.24
CA CYS A 143 0.88 -3.02 3.85
C CYS A 143 1.32 -1.56 3.69
N PRO A 144 2.39 -1.11 4.36
CA PRO A 144 2.91 0.26 4.19
C PRO A 144 3.22 0.62 2.72
N CYS A 145 3.55 -0.40 1.95
CA CYS A 145 3.88 -0.41 0.52
C CYS A 145 2.70 -0.57 -0.44
N LYS A 146 1.56 -1.09 0.02
CA LYS A 146 0.48 -1.56 -0.84
C LYS A 146 -0.84 -1.07 -0.30
N LYS A 147 -1.44 -0.18 -1.07
CA LYS A 147 -2.77 0.37 -0.86
C LYS A 147 -3.69 -0.18 -1.92
N LEU A 148 -4.97 -0.29 -1.61
CA LEU A 148 -6.01 -0.74 -2.54
C LEU A 148 -7.16 0.26 -2.57
N THR A 149 -7.52 0.70 -3.75
CA THR A 149 -8.81 1.30 -4.06
C THR A 149 -9.85 0.22 -4.31
N PHE A 150 -11.14 0.57 -4.22
CA PHE A 150 -12.21 -0.39 -4.52
C PHE A 150 -12.09 -0.92 -5.95
N HIS A 151 -11.76 -0.05 -6.91
CA HIS A 151 -11.60 -0.43 -8.30
C HIS A 151 -10.49 -1.48 -8.50
N GLU A 152 -9.35 -1.32 -7.84
CA GLU A 152 -8.25 -2.31 -7.92
C GLU A 152 -8.66 -3.68 -7.38
N THR A 153 -9.62 -3.75 -6.46
CA THR A 153 -10.13 -5.04 -5.98
C THR A 153 -10.83 -5.84 -7.08
N MET A 154 -11.47 -5.16 -8.04
CA MET A 154 -12.12 -5.84 -9.17
C MET A 154 -11.09 -6.58 -10.04
N GLY A 155 -9.97 -5.93 -10.35
CA GLY A 155 -8.87 -6.56 -11.09
C GLY A 155 -8.20 -7.70 -10.30
N LEU A 156 -8.03 -7.52 -8.98
CA LEU A 156 -7.49 -8.57 -8.11
C LEU A 156 -8.41 -9.80 -8.09
N ARG A 157 -9.72 -9.61 -7.97
CA ARG A 157 -10.71 -10.69 -8.03
C ARG A 157 -10.62 -11.45 -9.35
N GLU A 158 -10.57 -10.73 -10.47
CA GLU A 158 -10.48 -11.40 -11.76
C GLU A 158 -9.19 -12.21 -11.90
N THR A 159 -8.07 -11.67 -11.43
CA THR A 159 -6.80 -12.40 -11.35
C THR A 159 -6.94 -13.69 -10.53
N LEU A 160 -7.62 -13.63 -9.38
CA LEU A 160 -7.87 -14.80 -8.54
C LEU A 160 -8.80 -15.82 -9.20
N ARG A 161 -9.86 -15.38 -9.89
CA ARG A 161 -10.77 -16.26 -10.63
C ARG A 161 -10.07 -16.97 -11.79
N ILE A 162 -9.24 -16.25 -12.54
CA ILE A 162 -8.41 -16.84 -13.59
C ILE A 162 -7.48 -17.89 -12.98
N ARG A 163 -6.77 -17.56 -11.89
CA ARG A 163 -5.90 -18.51 -11.20
C ARG A 163 -6.66 -19.76 -10.71
N GLN A 164 -7.82 -19.59 -10.07
CA GLN A 164 -8.64 -20.72 -9.60
C GLN A 164 -9.07 -21.64 -10.75
N ARG A 165 -9.51 -21.08 -11.89
CA ARG A 165 -9.86 -21.85 -13.09
C ARG A 165 -8.65 -22.60 -13.66
N SER A 166 -7.51 -21.93 -13.78
CA SER A 166 -6.27 -22.55 -14.31
C SER A 166 -5.77 -23.66 -13.40
N LEU A 167 -5.77 -23.47 -12.08
CA LEU A 167 -5.38 -24.51 -11.12
C LEU A 167 -6.36 -25.68 -11.10
N GLY A 168 -7.66 -25.42 -11.27
CA GLY A 168 -8.67 -26.48 -11.43
C GLY A 168 -8.42 -27.33 -12.68
N ALA A 169 -8.15 -26.69 -13.82
CA ALA A 169 -7.86 -27.37 -15.08
C ALA A 169 -6.54 -28.16 -15.05
N LEU A 170 -5.54 -27.66 -14.33
CA LEU A 170 -4.22 -28.29 -14.19
C LEU A 170 -4.10 -29.24 -12.99
N SER A 171 -5.18 -29.42 -12.22
CA SER A 171 -5.17 -30.21 -10.98
C SER A 171 -4.75 -31.67 -11.18
N THR A 172 -4.98 -32.24 -12.37
CA THR A 172 -4.56 -33.61 -12.74
C THR A 172 -3.09 -33.72 -13.15
N GLN A 173 -2.41 -32.59 -13.40
CA GLN A 173 -1.02 -32.51 -13.85
C GLN A 173 -0.07 -31.98 -12.78
N LEU A 174 -0.61 -31.42 -11.70
CA LEU A 174 0.17 -30.84 -10.60
C LEU A 174 0.46 -31.89 -9.53
N VAL A 175 1.69 -31.89 -9.02
CA VAL A 175 2.10 -32.78 -7.93
C VAL A 175 1.26 -32.48 -6.68
N PRO A 176 0.74 -33.50 -5.97
CA PRO A 176 0.05 -33.30 -4.70
C PRO A 176 0.93 -32.48 -3.73
N GLY A 177 0.46 -31.30 -3.34
CA GLY A 177 1.20 -30.38 -2.47
C GLY A 177 1.86 -29.18 -3.18
N SER A 178 1.83 -29.07 -4.50
CA SER A 178 2.41 -27.94 -5.25
C SER A 178 1.50 -26.71 -5.37
N LEU A 179 0.34 -26.71 -4.71
CA LEU A 179 -0.60 -25.58 -4.73
C LEU A 179 -0.21 -24.55 -3.67
N GLU A 180 0.90 -23.86 -3.91
CA GLU A 180 1.32 -22.77 -3.02
C GLU A 180 0.30 -21.62 -3.02
N PRO A 181 0.05 -21.00 -1.86
CA PRO A 181 -0.75 -19.78 -1.75
C PRO A 181 -0.24 -18.71 -2.71
N PHE A 182 -1.16 -17.96 -3.32
CA PHE A 182 -0.78 -16.85 -4.19
C PHE A 182 -0.19 -15.70 -3.38
N CYS A 183 1.14 -15.65 -3.27
CA CYS A 183 1.84 -14.51 -2.69
C CYS A 183 1.74 -13.33 -3.65
N TRP A 184 0.77 -12.44 -3.40
CA TRP A 184 0.53 -11.27 -4.26
C TRP A 184 1.53 -10.15 -3.98
N HIS A 185 2.03 -10.07 -2.75
CA HIS A 185 3.00 -9.07 -2.37
C HIS A 185 3.84 -9.54 -1.19
N SER A 186 5.13 -9.20 -1.20
CA SER A 186 6.05 -9.40 -0.08
C SER A 186 6.95 -8.18 0.07
N CYS A 187 7.18 -7.75 1.30
CA CYS A 187 8.08 -6.65 1.61
C CYS A 187 8.75 -6.83 2.98
N THR A 188 9.84 -6.10 3.18
CA THR A 188 10.51 -6.02 4.47
C THR A 188 10.76 -4.56 4.83
N HIS A 189 10.36 -4.19 6.04
CA HIS A 189 10.58 -2.86 6.59
C HIS A 189 11.50 -2.94 7.82
N HIS A 190 12.34 -1.93 7.98
CA HIS A 190 13.25 -1.79 9.12
C HIS A 190 12.92 -0.48 9.84
N SER A 191 12.80 -0.53 11.16
CA SER A 191 12.59 0.65 11.99
C SER A 191 13.35 0.48 13.31
N GLY A 192 14.43 1.24 13.46
CA GLY A 192 15.37 1.08 14.57
C GLY A 192 15.86 -0.37 14.67
N SER A 193 15.64 -0.99 15.82
CA SER A 193 16.03 -2.37 16.11
C SER A 193 15.01 -3.43 15.68
N THR A 194 13.97 -3.03 14.93
CA THR A 194 12.93 -3.94 14.44
C THR A 194 13.00 -4.16 12.94
N GLN A 195 12.78 -5.41 12.55
CA GLN A 195 12.59 -5.84 11.18
C GLN A 195 11.21 -6.49 11.07
N LEU A 196 10.36 -5.98 10.19
CA LEU A 196 9.05 -6.54 9.88
C LEU A 196 9.03 -7.02 8.43
N ALA A 197 9.04 -8.34 8.25
CA ALA A 197 8.73 -8.93 6.95
C ALA A 197 7.22 -9.19 6.86
N ILE A 198 6.63 -8.88 5.70
CA ILE A 198 5.19 -8.95 5.43
C ILE A 198 4.98 -9.75 4.15
N ALA A 199 4.06 -10.71 4.16
CA ALA A 199 3.62 -11.42 2.97
C ALA A 199 2.09 -11.39 2.88
N VAL A 200 1.56 -11.07 1.69
CA VAL A 200 0.13 -10.84 1.45
C VAL A 200 -0.42 -11.89 0.51
N PHE A 201 -1.45 -12.59 0.98
CA PHE A 201 -2.09 -13.72 0.32
C PHE A 201 -3.59 -13.45 0.16
N PRO A 202 -4.02 -12.87 -0.97
CA PRO A 202 -5.42 -12.70 -1.28
C PRO A 202 -6.05 -14.01 -1.74
N ARG A 203 -7.29 -14.26 -1.36
CA ARG A 203 -8.09 -15.42 -1.77
C ARG A 203 -9.57 -15.06 -1.88
N LEU A 204 -10.28 -15.85 -2.68
CA LEU A 204 -11.73 -15.78 -2.76
C LEU A 204 -12.34 -16.88 -1.89
N GLU A 205 -13.28 -16.50 -1.02
CA GLU A 205 -14.14 -17.43 -0.26
C GLU A 205 -15.51 -17.60 -0.93
N SER A 206 -16.43 -18.28 -0.25
CA SER A 206 -17.83 -18.40 -0.64
C SER A 206 -18.42 -17.05 -1.04
N GLU A 207 -19.32 -17.06 -2.02
CA GLU A 207 -19.97 -15.85 -2.57
C GLU A 207 -19.00 -14.81 -3.15
N ASP A 208 -17.81 -15.25 -3.57
CA ASP A 208 -16.80 -14.36 -4.12
C ASP A 208 -16.48 -13.23 -3.12
N GLN A 209 -16.21 -13.60 -1.86
CA GLN A 209 -15.73 -12.68 -0.86
C GLN A 209 -14.21 -12.57 -0.93
N LEU A 210 -13.67 -11.35 -0.97
CA LEU A 210 -12.23 -11.13 -1.06
C LEU A 210 -11.65 -11.11 0.35
N ILE A 211 -10.91 -12.17 0.68
CA ILE A 211 -10.19 -12.28 1.94
C ILE A 211 -8.72 -11.99 1.70
N ILE A 212 -8.16 -11.07 2.46
CA ILE A 212 -6.72 -10.78 2.47
C ILE A 212 -6.13 -11.37 3.75
N LYS A 213 -5.27 -12.38 3.59
CA LYS A 213 -4.42 -12.86 4.66
C LYS A 213 -3.08 -12.14 4.58
N THR A 214 -2.66 -11.48 5.64
CA THR A 214 -1.34 -10.84 5.73
C THR A 214 -0.53 -11.52 6.81
N GLU A 215 0.54 -12.20 6.44
CA GLU A 215 1.49 -12.81 7.35
C GLU A 215 2.59 -11.81 7.71
N TYR A 216 3.00 -11.85 8.96
CA TYR A 216 4.00 -10.96 9.53
C TYR A 216 5.05 -11.79 10.26
N GLN A 217 6.31 -11.43 10.01
CA GLN A 217 7.46 -11.89 10.76
C GLN A 217 8.16 -10.66 11.35
N LEU A 218 7.89 -10.41 12.64
CA LEU A 218 8.49 -9.33 13.39
C LEU A 218 9.72 -9.87 14.13
N SER A 219 10.89 -9.37 13.77
CA SER A 219 12.14 -9.64 14.48
C SER A 219 12.59 -8.40 15.23
N ILE A 220 12.91 -8.56 16.50
CA ILE A 220 13.41 -7.50 17.37
C ILE A 220 14.82 -7.89 17.81
N THR A 221 15.79 -7.04 17.52
CA THR A 221 17.15 -7.15 18.04
C THR A 221 17.24 -6.29 19.29
N GLN A 222 17.58 -6.88 20.44
CA GLN A 222 17.61 -6.13 21.67
C GLN A 222 18.92 -5.34 21.78
N GLU A 223 18.92 -4.06 21.40
CA GLU A 223 20.10 -3.19 21.60
C GLU A 223 20.15 -2.62 23.03
N HIS A 224 18.99 -2.39 23.67
CA HIS A 224 18.91 -1.84 25.03
C HIS A 224 17.72 -2.45 25.82
N PRO A 225 17.93 -2.97 27.05
CA PRO A 225 16.86 -3.49 27.88
C PRO A 225 16.02 -2.35 28.47
N GLY A 226 14.76 -2.20 28.02
CA GLY A 226 13.78 -1.30 28.66
C GLY A 226 12.90 -0.48 27.72
N VAL A 227 13.23 -0.38 26.42
CA VAL A 227 12.40 0.32 25.43
C VAL A 227 11.75 -0.72 24.52
N GLU A 228 10.45 -0.98 24.70
CA GLU A 228 9.72 -1.79 23.72
C GLU A 228 9.64 -1.00 22.42
N PRO A 229 10.04 -1.61 21.29
CA PRO A 229 9.96 -0.90 20.02
C PRO A 229 8.50 -0.72 19.62
N SER A 230 8.05 0.53 19.60
CA SER A 230 6.76 0.89 19.00
C SER A 230 6.84 0.65 17.50
N THR A 231 6.00 -0.23 16.98
CA THR A 231 5.94 -0.45 15.53
C THR A 231 4.84 0.42 14.96
N PRO A 232 5.13 1.36 14.04
CA PRO A 232 4.13 2.30 13.56
C PRO A 232 3.07 1.64 12.64
N TYR A 233 3.23 0.35 12.34
CA TYR A 233 2.42 -0.40 11.39
C TYR A 233 1.01 -0.68 11.90
N GLN A 234 0.03 -0.55 11.00
CA GLN A 234 -1.36 -0.90 11.26
C GLN A 234 -1.66 -2.33 10.81
N ALA A 235 -2.36 -3.08 11.66
CA ALA A 235 -2.89 -4.39 11.28
C ALA A 235 -4.26 -4.26 10.58
N CYS A 236 -5.00 -3.20 10.93
CA CYS A 236 -6.18 -2.70 10.23
C CYS A 236 -6.28 -1.19 10.51
N ALA A 237 -7.20 -0.49 9.82
CA ALA A 237 -7.40 0.95 10.01
C ALA A 237 -7.69 1.39 11.46
N HIS A 238 -8.12 0.46 12.33
CA HIS A 238 -8.51 0.74 13.72
C HIS A 238 -7.48 0.32 14.77
N ARG A 239 -6.48 -0.49 14.41
CA ARG A 239 -5.54 -1.08 15.38
C ARG A 239 -4.11 -1.13 14.86
N TYR A 240 -3.20 -0.61 15.66
CA TYR A 240 -1.75 -0.75 15.46
C TYR A 240 -1.28 -2.15 15.83
N LEU A 241 -0.25 -2.60 15.14
CA LEU A 241 0.24 -3.97 15.22
C LEU A 241 0.86 -4.28 16.58
N ASP A 242 1.69 -3.37 17.10
CA ASP A 242 2.31 -3.48 18.43
C ASP A 242 1.29 -3.55 19.57
N SER A 243 0.33 -2.63 19.61
CA SER A 243 -0.74 -2.60 20.62
C SER A 243 -1.58 -3.88 20.61
N TRP A 244 -1.84 -4.41 19.40
CA TRP A 244 -2.59 -5.64 19.23
C TRP A 244 -1.78 -6.86 19.68
N LEU A 245 -0.49 -6.94 19.31
CA LEU A 245 0.42 -8.01 19.74
C LEU A 245 0.64 -8.00 21.26
N ALA A 246 0.88 -6.82 21.86
CA ALA A 246 1.03 -6.68 23.31
C ALA A 246 -0.21 -7.20 24.05
N SER A 247 -1.41 -6.88 23.55
CA SER A 247 -2.69 -7.36 24.12
C SER A 247 -2.81 -8.89 24.06
N VAL A 248 -2.28 -9.53 23.00
CA VAL A 248 -2.25 -10.99 22.90
C VAL A 248 -1.22 -11.57 23.87
N CYS A 249 0.03 -11.10 23.80
CA CYS A 249 1.15 -11.63 24.59
C CYS A 249 0.92 -11.52 26.10
N GLN A 250 0.33 -10.42 26.58
CA GLN A 250 0.03 -10.21 28.00
C GLN A 250 -1.08 -11.12 28.53
N ARG A 251 -2.04 -11.55 27.70
CA ARG A 251 -3.17 -12.39 28.12
C ARG A 251 -2.94 -13.88 27.94
N THR A 252 -1.88 -14.30 27.25
CA THR A 252 -1.56 -15.73 27.01
C THR A 252 -0.33 -16.29 27.76
N PRO A 253 0.03 -15.87 29.00
CA PRO A 253 1.19 -16.46 29.69
C PRO A 253 1.02 -17.94 30.04
N TYR A 254 -0.21 -18.48 30.06
CA TYR A 254 -0.53 -19.85 30.53
C TYR A 254 -1.12 -20.80 29.47
N GLY A 255 -0.99 -20.51 28.18
CA GLY A 255 -1.46 -21.38 27.09
C GLY A 255 -2.58 -20.77 26.24
N LEU A 256 -2.86 -21.41 25.10
CA LEU A 256 -3.91 -21.01 24.17
C LEU A 256 -5.23 -20.85 24.94
N PRO A 257 -5.93 -19.72 24.83
CA PRO A 257 -7.26 -19.63 25.40
C PRO A 257 -8.13 -20.67 24.70
N ASP A 258 -8.64 -21.57 25.51
CA ASP A 258 -9.73 -22.46 25.14
C ASP A 258 -10.83 -21.63 24.45
N ARG A 259 -11.44 -22.21 23.41
CA ARG A 259 -12.04 -21.52 22.25
C ARG A 259 -13.23 -20.57 22.53
N HIS A 260 -13.55 -20.20 23.77
CA HIS A 260 -14.84 -19.59 24.12
C HIS A 260 -14.84 -18.47 25.17
N CYS A 261 -13.72 -17.79 25.42
CA CYS A 261 -13.73 -16.59 26.29
C CYS A 261 -14.06 -15.31 25.50
N ASN A 262 -15.22 -14.68 25.75
CA ASN A 262 -15.66 -13.42 25.11
C ASN A 262 -14.64 -12.26 25.23
N PRO A 263 -13.97 -12.05 26.38
CA PRO A 263 -12.86 -11.11 26.48
C PRO A 263 -11.67 -11.42 25.56
N CYS A 264 -11.41 -12.69 25.25
CA CYS A 264 -10.31 -13.12 24.38
C CYS A 264 -10.66 -12.94 22.90
N SER A 265 -11.91 -13.15 22.49
CA SER A 265 -12.34 -12.92 21.10
C SER A 265 -12.17 -11.45 20.68
N LYS A 266 -12.42 -10.50 21.59
CA LYS A 266 -12.18 -9.05 21.40
C LYS A 266 -10.71 -8.67 21.31
N ILE A 267 -9.83 -9.50 21.87
CA ILE A 267 -8.39 -9.35 21.65
C ILE A 267 -8.09 -9.75 20.22
N PHE A 268 -8.47 -10.96 19.78
CA PHE A 268 -8.10 -11.45 18.45
C PHE A 268 -8.91 -10.87 17.29
N ARG A 269 -9.98 -10.11 17.54
CA ARG A 269 -10.84 -9.52 16.51
C ARG A 269 -11.06 -8.04 16.74
N CYS A 270 -10.92 -7.24 15.67
CA CYS A 270 -11.30 -5.84 15.68
C CYS A 270 -12.83 -5.70 15.67
N GLU A 271 -13.38 -4.91 16.59
CA GLU A 271 -14.83 -4.72 16.73
C GLU A 271 -15.45 -3.90 15.60
N PHE A 272 -14.67 -3.03 14.95
CA PHE A 272 -15.16 -2.14 13.89
C PHE A 272 -15.17 -2.80 12.51
N CYS A 273 -14.11 -3.52 12.17
CA CYS A 273 -13.91 -4.06 10.83
C CYS A 273 -13.86 -5.58 10.76
N ASN A 274 -13.99 -6.27 11.89
CA ASN A 274 -13.92 -7.72 12.00
C ASN A 274 -12.60 -8.36 11.53
N THR A 275 -11.55 -7.57 11.30
CA THR A 275 -10.21 -8.11 11.06
C THR A 275 -9.81 -9.00 12.23
N THR A 276 -9.31 -10.20 11.94
CA THR A 276 -8.84 -11.13 12.96
C THR A 276 -7.33 -11.24 12.93
N LEU A 277 -6.69 -11.31 14.09
CA LEU A 277 -5.29 -11.62 14.30
C LEU A 277 -5.16 -13.05 14.80
N LYS A 278 -4.22 -13.81 14.24
CA LYS A 278 -3.88 -15.17 14.66
C LYS A 278 -2.37 -15.27 14.85
N CYS A 279 -1.94 -15.62 16.06
CA CYS A 279 -0.53 -15.82 16.37
C CYS A 279 -0.15 -17.28 16.10
N LEU A 280 0.89 -17.50 15.30
CA LEU A 280 1.39 -18.85 14.99
C LEU A 280 2.19 -19.41 16.17
N HIS A 281 2.86 -18.53 16.92
CA HIS A 281 3.57 -18.87 18.15
C HIS A 281 3.25 -17.84 19.23
N VAL A 282 2.94 -18.34 20.44
CA VAL A 282 2.65 -17.50 21.62
C VAL A 282 3.92 -16.90 22.22
N ARG A 283 5.08 -17.53 21.98
CA ARG A 283 6.40 -17.06 22.44
C ARG A 283 7.30 -16.79 21.23
N PRO A 284 8.20 -15.78 21.32
CA PRO A 284 9.18 -15.55 20.27
C PRO A 284 10.11 -16.77 20.15
N ARG A 285 10.50 -17.12 18.92
CA ARG A 285 11.59 -18.10 18.75
C ARG A 285 12.91 -17.44 19.18
N GLY A 286 13.68 -18.16 20.00
CA GLY A 286 14.97 -17.72 20.52
C GLY A 286 16.14 -18.35 19.77
N ASN A 287 16.97 -17.47 19.19
CA ASN A 287 18.37 -17.55 18.76
C ASN A 287 18.91 -18.72 17.90
N VAL A 288 19.46 -18.34 16.75
CA VAL A 288 20.56 -19.02 16.03
C VAL A 288 21.71 -17.98 16.07
N ASP A 289 22.83 -18.32 16.69
CA ASP A 289 24.10 -17.55 16.68
C ASP A 289 24.21 -16.26 17.53
N GLY A 290 24.01 -16.37 18.85
CA GLY A 290 24.68 -15.46 19.82
C GLY A 290 24.17 -14.02 19.93
N GLN A 291 23.24 -13.57 19.10
CA GLN A 291 22.56 -12.26 19.23
C GLN A 291 21.14 -12.46 19.75
N GLU A 292 20.71 -11.82 20.84
CA GLU A 292 19.35 -12.00 21.40
C GLU A 292 18.27 -11.42 20.45
N LYS A 293 17.97 -12.15 19.37
CA LYS A 293 16.95 -11.84 18.37
C LYS A 293 15.68 -12.60 18.71
N ARG A 294 14.60 -11.84 18.95
CA ARG A 294 13.27 -12.39 19.22
C ARG A 294 12.41 -12.26 17.97
N THR A 295 11.94 -13.39 17.44
CA THR A 295 11.07 -13.40 16.25
C THR A 295 9.66 -13.86 16.59
N TYR A 296 8.68 -13.01 16.27
CA TYR A 296 7.24 -13.25 16.38
C TYR A 296 6.66 -13.55 14.99
N LEU A 297 5.83 -14.60 14.91
CA LEU A 297 5.13 -15.01 13.70
C LEU A 297 3.62 -14.98 13.96
N PHE A 298 2.91 -14.21 13.13
CA PHE A 298 1.46 -14.04 13.24
C PHE A 298 0.89 -13.58 11.91
N TYR A 299 -0.43 -13.60 11.77
CA TYR A 299 -1.09 -13.12 10.57
C TYR A 299 -2.44 -12.49 10.86
N THR A 300 -2.88 -11.59 9.99
CA THR A 300 -4.24 -11.06 10.00
C THR A 300 -5.06 -11.61 8.86
N GLU A 301 -6.38 -11.68 9.03
CA GLU A 301 -7.33 -11.93 7.97
C GLU A 301 -8.36 -10.80 7.92
N ARG A 302 -8.55 -10.24 6.73
CA ARG A 302 -9.45 -9.11 6.46
C ARG A 302 -10.43 -9.49 5.37
N ASN A 303 -11.72 -9.30 5.62
CA ASN A 303 -12.73 -9.39 4.58
C ASN A 303 -12.91 -8.01 3.94
N LEU A 304 -12.67 -7.90 2.63
CA LEU A 304 -12.82 -6.67 1.84
C LEU A 304 -14.16 -6.61 1.09
N GLY A 305 -15.13 -7.44 1.49
CA GLY A 305 -16.48 -7.48 0.94
C GLY A 305 -16.64 -8.51 -0.17
N ARG A 306 -17.81 -8.49 -0.80
CA ARG A 306 -18.21 -9.39 -1.90
C ARG A 306 -17.94 -8.78 -3.27
N ALA A 307 -18.04 -9.57 -4.33
CA ALA A 307 -18.04 -9.05 -5.69
C ALA A 307 -19.27 -8.15 -5.92
N SER A 308 -19.00 -6.88 -6.24
CA SER A 308 -20.01 -5.85 -6.48
C SER A 308 -19.40 -4.77 -7.36
N SER A 309 -20.23 -4.08 -8.13
CA SER A 309 -19.82 -2.88 -8.88
C SER A 309 -19.61 -1.67 -7.96
N PHE A 310 -20.13 -1.72 -6.74
CA PHE A 310 -20.07 -0.64 -5.76
C PHE A 310 -19.54 -1.13 -4.41
N PRO A 311 -18.78 -0.30 -3.68
CA PRO A 311 -18.30 -0.61 -2.34
C PRO A 311 -19.45 -0.82 -1.35
N ASP A 312 -19.35 -1.86 -0.55
CA ASP A 312 -20.30 -2.17 0.53
C ASP A 312 -19.80 -1.68 1.89
N LYS A 313 -20.60 -1.92 2.94
CA LYS A 313 -20.23 -1.55 4.31
C LYS A 313 -19.00 -2.31 4.83
N ILE A 314 -18.76 -3.52 4.32
CA ILE A 314 -17.61 -4.36 4.72
C ILE A 314 -16.33 -3.71 4.19
N TRP A 315 -16.31 -3.32 2.91
CA TRP A 315 -15.24 -2.51 2.33
C TRP A 315 -15.05 -1.19 3.09
N ALA A 316 -16.14 -0.45 3.30
CA ALA A 316 -16.10 0.86 3.92
C ALA A 316 -15.49 0.83 5.33
N ALA A 317 -15.79 -0.23 6.09
CA ALA A 317 -15.24 -0.48 7.41
C ALA A 317 -13.76 -0.89 7.38
N GLN A 318 -13.11 -1.08 6.23
CA GLN A 318 -11.68 -1.44 6.14
C GLN A 318 -10.79 -0.27 5.70
N ARG A 319 -11.40 0.86 5.32
CA ARG A 319 -10.72 2.02 4.74
C ARG A 319 -9.81 2.70 5.76
N SER A 320 -8.65 3.14 5.31
CA SER A 320 -7.81 4.12 6.01
C SER A 320 -8.07 5.55 5.52
N HIS A 321 -8.73 5.71 4.36
CA HIS A 321 -9.18 7.00 3.83
C HIS A 321 -10.46 6.86 2.99
N PRO A 322 -11.36 7.85 3.01
CA PRO A 322 -11.48 8.90 4.03
C PRO A 322 -11.84 8.30 5.40
N LEU A 323 -11.44 8.98 6.48
CA LEU A 323 -11.80 8.61 7.85
C LEU A 323 -13.32 8.78 8.09
#